data_AF-A0A969ND02-F1
#
_entry.id   AF-A0A969ND02-F1
#
_cell.length_a   1.000
_cell.length_b   1.000
_cell.length_c   1.000
_cell.angle_alpha   90.00
_cell.angle_beta   90.00
_cell.angle_gamma   90.00
#
_symmetry.space_group_name_H-M   'P 1'
#
loop_
_entity.id
_entity.type
_entity.pdbx_description
1 polymer ?
#
loop_
_entity_poly.entity_id
_entity_poly.type
_entity_poly.pdbx_seq_one_letter_code
_entity_poly.pdbx_strand_id
1 'polypeptide(L)'
;MKFRLLTVIIIIIFVFGCTHNKFDVDVSNISVTIDVKRFDLDLMKNYPDTPDVYKLIEDYNSFLDLYSYQILQIGGPNQRDYPKLLLDFTKYCQDYQIPAKVEKEFGDFSKQKKELEKAFKYYKYYFPSKQVPKVYTYFSNFSQSVIT
;
A
#
# COMPACT_ATOMS: atom_id res chain seq x y z
N MET A 1 -20.88 -55.55 -10.01
CA MET A 1 -21.16 -54.83 -8.75
C MET A 1 -19.92 -54.16 -8.13
N LYS A 2 -18.75 -54.82 -8.04
CA LYS A 2 -17.54 -54.25 -7.39
C LYS A 2 -16.99 -52.96 -8.03
N PHE A 3 -17.01 -52.83 -9.36
CA PHE A 3 -16.51 -51.64 -10.07
C PHE A 3 -17.38 -50.40 -9.84
N ARG A 4 -18.72 -50.55 -9.84
CA ARG A 4 -19.68 -49.48 -9.49
C ARG A 4 -19.53 -49.00 -8.06
N LEU A 5 -19.24 -49.91 -7.12
CA LEU A 5 -18.97 -49.56 -5.72
C LEU A 5 -17.68 -48.73 -5.59
N LEU A 6 -16.64 -49.09 -6.35
CA LEU A 6 -15.36 -48.37 -6.37
C LEU A 6 -15.52 -46.94 -6.92
N THR A 7 -16.34 -46.76 -7.97
CA THR A 7 -16.64 -45.44 -8.54
C THR A 7 -17.36 -44.54 -7.54
N VAL A 8 -18.31 -45.09 -6.78
CA VAL A 8 -19.04 -44.34 -5.74
C VAL A 8 -18.12 -43.92 -4.59
N ILE A 9 -17.21 -44.80 -4.16
CA ILE A 9 -16.22 -44.49 -3.11
C ILE A 9 -15.27 -43.38 -3.56
N ILE A 10 -14.79 -43.42 -4.80
CA ILE A 10 -13.93 -42.36 -5.37
C ILE A 10 -14.66 -41.02 -5.41
N ILE A 11 -15.93 -41.00 -5.86
CA ILE A 11 -16.75 -39.77 -5.90
C ILE A 11 -16.95 -39.20 -4.49
N ILE A 12 -17.17 -40.05 -3.48
CA ILE A 12 -17.30 -39.62 -2.08
C ILE A 12 -16.01 -38.96 -1.58
N ILE A 13 -14.83 -39.52 -1.89
CA ILE A 13 -13.54 -38.92 -1.49
C ILE A 13 -13.32 -37.55 -2.14
N PHE A 14 -13.74 -37.36 -3.39
CA PHE A 14 -13.65 -36.05 -4.07
C PHE A 14 -14.60 -35.00 -3.48
N VAL A 15 -15.75 -35.39 -2.92
CA VAL A 15 -16.73 -34.46 -2.32
C VAL A 15 -16.34 -34.05 -0.90
N PHE A 16 -15.68 -34.92 -0.13
CA PHE A 16 -15.22 -34.62 1.24
C PHE A 16 -13.80 -34.01 1.33
N GLY A 17 -13.14 -33.77 0.18
CA GLY A 17 -11.82 -33.12 0.12
C GLY A 17 -11.81 -31.61 0.40
N CYS A 18 -12.94 -31.02 0.80
CA CYS A 18 -12.99 -29.60 1.19
C CYS A 18 -12.09 -29.37 2.40
N THR A 19 -10.93 -28.77 2.14
CA THR A 19 -9.93 -28.42 3.14
C THR A 19 -10.42 -27.17 3.89
N HIS A 20 -10.66 -27.30 5.18
CA HIS A 20 -10.93 -26.17 6.05
C HIS A 20 -9.67 -25.27 6.07
N ASN A 21 -9.80 -24.04 5.58
CA ASN A 21 -8.69 -23.08 5.61
C ASN A 21 -8.45 -22.65 7.06
N LYS A 22 -7.43 -23.22 7.70
CA LYS A 22 -7.05 -22.89 9.08
C LYS A 22 -6.74 -21.40 9.31
N PHE A 23 -6.55 -20.63 8.24
CA PHE A 23 -6.29 -19.20 8.32
C PHE A 23 -7.54 -18.33 8.17
N ASP A 24 -8.67 -18.92 7.77
CA ASP A 24 -9.96 -18.26 7.67
C ASP A 24 -10.63 -18.26 9.05
N VAL A 25 -10.31 -17.23 9.83
CA VAL A 25 -10.75 -17.05 11.21
C VAL A 25 -11.76 -15.91 11.30
N ASP A 26 -12.73 -16.03 12.20
CA ASP A 26 -13.68 -14.96 12.44
C ASP A 26 -13.00 -13.77 13.14
N VAL A 27 -12.92 -12.66 12.44
CA VAL A 27 -12.35 -11.39 12.92
C VAL A 27 -13.41 -10.30 13.10
N SER A 28 -14.70 -10.65 13.07
CA SER A 28 -15.83 -9.71 13.20
C SER A 28 -15.75 -8.87 14.48
N ASN A 29 -15.32 -9.48 15.59
CA ASN A 29 -15.18 -8.85 16.90
C ASN A 29 -13.89 -8.04 17.09
N ILE A 30 -12.98 -8.05 16.10
CA ILE A 30 -11.75 -7.27 16.16
C ILE A 30 -12.00 -5.91 15.52
N SER A 31 -11.77 -4.84 16.29
CA SER A 31 -11.76 -3.47 15.78
C SER A 31 -10.32 -3.01 15.60
N VAL A 32 -10.04 -2.38 14.46
CA VAL A 32 -8.76 -1.74 14.17
C VAL A 32 -9.03 -0.36 13.62
N THR A 33 -8.25 0.62 14.06
CA THR A 33 -8.23 1.95 13.44
C THR A 33 -6.98 2.04 12.60
N ILE A 34 -7.13 2.39 11.33
CA ILE A 34 -6.01 2.50 10.39
C ILE A 34 -5.78 3.98 10.08
N ASP A 35 -4.52 4.39 10.21
CA ASP A 35 -4.04 5.72 9.82
C ASP A 35 -3.46 5.62 8.41
N VAL A 36 -4.20 6.14 7.44
CA VAL A 36 -3.79 6.21 6.03
C VAL A 36 -3.35 7.63 5.74
N LYS A 37 -2.10 7.79 5.33
CA LYS A 37 -1.51 9.06 4.92
C LYS A 37 -1.33 9.08 3.40
N ARG A 38 -2.00 10.03 2.74
CA ARG A 38 -1.97 10.22 1.29
C ARG A 38 -0.74 11.03 0.85
N PHE A 39 0.45 10.47 1.08
CA PHE A 39 1.72 11.14 0.74
C PHE A 39 1.82 11.47 -0.74
N ASP A 40 1.33 10.57 -1.61
CA ASP A 40 1.16 10.78 -3.04
C ASP A 40 0.45 12.10 -3.38
N LEU A 41 -0.61 12.45 -2.66
CA LEU A 41 -1.36 13.69 -2.88
C LEU A 41 -0.70 14.89 -2.18
N ASP A 42 -0.26 14.71 -0.94
CA ASP A 42 0.36 15.78 -0.15
C ASP A 42 1.66 16.28 -0.79
N LEU A 43 2.44 15.39 -1.43
CA LEU A 43 3.65 15.75 -2.17
C LEU A 43 3.35 16.68 -3.35
N MET A 44 2.18 16.53 -3.99
CA MET A 44 1.76 17.32 -5.15
C MET A 44 1.00 18.60 -4.78
N LYS A 45 0.67 18.81 -3.50
CA LYS A 45 -0.23 19.87 -3.03
C LYS A 45 0.22 21.29 -3.39
N ASN A 46 1.54 21.52 -3.39
CA ASN A 46 2.11 22.84 -3.68
C ASN A 46 2.51 23.01 -5.16
N TYR A 47 2.38 21.98 -6.00
CA TYR A 47 2.73 22.09 -7.41
C TYR A 47 1.88 23.19 -8.09
N PRO A 48 2.47 24.09 -8.93
CA PRO A 48 3.80 24.02 -9.55
C PRO A 48 4.96 24.58 -8.73
N ASP A 49 4.72 25.04 -7.50
CA ASP A 49 5.77 25.54 -6.62
C ASP A 49 6.56 24.40 -5.96
N THR A 50 7.68 24.77 -5.34
CA THR A 50 8.53 23.80 -4.61
C THR A 50 7.74 23.16 -3.47
N PRO A 51 7.78 21.83 -3.29
CA PRO A 51 7.14 21.18 -2.15
C PRO A 51 7.62 21.75 -0.81
N ASP A 52 6.71 21.89 0.15
CA ASP A 52 7.06 22.33 1.50
C ASP A 52 7.74 21.18 2.26
N VAL A 53 9.07 21.12 2.13
CA VAL A 53 9.89 20.08 2.73
C VAL A 53 9.77 20.08 4.27
N TYR A 54 9.62 21.24 4.92
CA TYR A 54 9.47 21.30 6.36
C TYR A 54 8.16 20.64 6.81
N LYS A 55 7.06 20.93 6.11
CA LYS A 55 5.78 20.28 6.37
C LYS A 55 5.84 18.78 6.13
N LEU A 56 6.49 18.35 5.04
CA LEU A 56 6.65 16.93 4.74
C LEU A 56 7.50 16.21 5.80
N ILE A 57 8.54 16.85 6.36
CA ILE A 57 9.32 16.28 7.46
C ILE A 57 8.42 16.08 8.69
N GLU A 58 7.64 17.10 9.07
CA GLU A 58 6.75 17.04 10.23
C GLU A 58 5.71 15.91 10.10
N ASP A 59 5.08 15.81 8.92
CA ASP A 59 3.95 14.90 8.71
C ASP A 59 4.39 13.44 8.45
N TYR A 60 5.58 13.23 7.85
CA TYR A 60 6.03 11.92 7.37
C TYR A 60 7.28 11.36 8.06
N ASN A 61 8.07 12.20 8.75
CA ASN A 61 9.24 11.80 9.53
C ASN A 61 10.14 10.78 8.78
N SER A 62 10.43 9.63 9.40
CA SER A 62 11.29 8.58 8.84
C SER A 62 10.78 7.99 7.51
N PHE A 63 9.48 8.12 7.21
CA PHE A 63 8.98 7.70 5.91
C PHE A 63 9.49 8.59 4.79
N LEU A 64 9.64 9.90 5.02
CA LEU A 64 10.21 10.81 4.03
C LEU A 64 11.65 10.40 3.72
N ASP A 65 12.49 10.16 4.74
CA ASP A 65 13.86 9.67 4.54
C ASP A 65 13.89 8.37 3.74
N LEU A 66 13.04 7.39 4.08
CA LEU A 66 12.95 6.13 3.35
C LEU A 66 12.59 6.38 1.87
N TYR A 67 11.59 7.22 1.62
CA TYR A 67 11.13 7.54 0.27
C TYR A 67 12.23 8.23 -0.54
N SER A 68 12.86 9.26 0.03
CA SER A 68 13.89 10.04 -0.64
C SER A 68 15.15 9.23 -0.93
N TYR A 69 15.65 8.48 0.05
CA TYR A 69 16.92 7.75 -0.09
C TYR A 69 16.77 6.41 -0.81
N GLN A 70 15.71 5.65 -0.51
CA GLN A 70 15.60 4.26 -0.98
C GLN A 70 14.71 4.13 -2.23
N ILE A 71 13.68 4.97 -2.35
CA ILE A 71 12.70 4.86 -3.43
C ILE A 71 13.07 5.79 -4.59
N LEU A 72 13.25 7.09 -4.31
CA LEU A 72 13.62 8.08 -5.32
C LEU A 72 15.12 8.14 -5.60
N GLN A 73 15.95 7.84 -4.59
CA GLN A 73 17.41 7.92 -4.66
C GLN A 73 17.93 9.32 -5.04
N ILE A 74 17.24 10.37 -4.59
CA ILE A 74 17.59 11.78 -4.86
C ILE A 74 18.35 12.46 -3.70
N GLY A 75 18.83 11.68 -2.74
CA GLY A 75 19.33 12.20 -1.46
C GLY A 75 18.19 12.35 -0.45
N GLY A 76 18.31 13.27 0.51
CA GLY A 76 17.30 13.41 1.56
C GLY A 76 17.12 14.81 2.11
N PRO A 77 16.14 15.01 3.00
CA PRO A 77 15.60 16.33 3.37
C PRO A 77 16.61 17.31 3.97
N ASN A 78 17.71 16.80 4.53
CA ASN A 78 18.77 17.62 5.12
C ASN A 78 19.80 18.15 4.09
N GLN A 79 19.70 17.77 2.82
CA GLN A 79 20.61 18.20 1.76
C GLN A 79 20.13 19.48 1.09
N ARG A 80 21.06 20.38 0.77
CA ARG A 80 20.76 21.70 0.16
C ARG A 80 19.93 21.59 -1.12
N ASP A 81 20.24 20.62 -1.98
CA ASP A 81 19.61 20.50 -3.30
C ASP A 81 18.29 19.72 -3.28
N TYR A 82 17.94 19.12 -2.14
CA TYR A 82 16.76 18.24 -2.01
C TYR A 82 15.44 18.89 -2.44
N PRO A 83 15.10 20.14 -2.04
CA PRO A 83 13.84 20.75 -2.47
C PRO A 83 13.73 20.89 -3.99
N LYS A 84 14.85 21.20 -4.66
CA LYS A 84 14.91 21.31 -6.12
C LYS A 84 14.73 19.96 -6.79
N LEU A 85 15.43 18.93 -6.31
CA LEU A 85 15.31 17.57 -6.85
C LEU A 85 13.89 17.01 -6.64
N LEU A 86 13.26 17.33 -5.50
CA LEU A 86 11.88 16.95 -5.24
C LEU A 86 10.89 17.70 -6.15
N LEU A 87 11.15 18.98 -6.48
CA LEU A 87 10.37 19.72 -7.48
C LEU A 87 10.54 19.13 -8.89
N ASP A 88 11.75 18.76 -9.29
CA ASP A 88 12.00 18.11 -10.58
C ASP A 88 11.19 16.80 -10.67
N PHE A 89 11.11 16.05 -9.56
CA PHE A 89 10.29 14.86 -9.45
C PHE A 89 8.78 15.12 -9.53
N THR A 90 8.25 16.12 -8.82
CA THR A 90 6.82 16.46 -8.91
C THR A 90 6.43 16.97 -10.28
N LYS A 91 7.31 17.72 -10.95
CA LYS A 91 7.15 18.11 -12.35
C LYS A 91 7.08 16.90 -13.27
N TYR A 92 7.99 15.94 -13.12
CA TYR A 92 7.91 14.67 -13.86
C TYR A 92 6.55 13.99 -13.65
N CYS A 93 6.10 13.86 -12.40
CA CYS A 93 4.80 13.26 -12.10
C CYS A 93 3.64 13.99 -12.78
N GLN A 94 3.69 15.32 -12.80
CA GLN A 94 2.69 16.15 -13.45
C GLN A 94 2.71 15.99 -14.98
N ASP A 95 3.89 15.99 -15.61
CA ASP A 95 4.05 15.87 -17.07
C ASP A 95 3.43 14.57 -17.61
N TYR A 96 3.49 13.49 -16.82
CA TYR A 96 2.86 12.19 -17.13
C TYR A 96 1.42 12.04 -16.60
N GLN A 97 0.85 13.10 -16.03
CA GLN A 97 -0.50 13.18 -15.47
C GLN A 97 -0.76 12.12 -14.38
N ILE A 98 0.28 11.75 -13.63
CA ILE A 98 0.20 10.70 -12.61
C ILE A 98 -0.76 11.08 -11.47
N PRO A 99 -0.71 12.30 -10.91
CA PRO A 99 -1.63 12.68 -9.84
C PRO A 99 -3.09 12.61 -10.29
N ALA A 100 -3.39 13.08 -11.51
CA ALA A 100 -4.75 13.04 -12.05
C ALA A 100 -5.27 11.60 -12.27
N LYS A 101 -4.40 10.69 -12.72
CA LYS A 101 -4.75 9.26 -12.86
C LYS A 101 -4.99 8.60 -11.51
N VAL A 102 -4.15 8.92 -10.52
CA VAL A 102 -4.30 8.41 -9.15
C VAL A 102 -5.57 8.97 -8.50
N GLU A 103 -5.87 10.25 -8.65
CA GLU A 103 -7.10 10.85 -8.12
C GLU A 103 -8.34 10.26 -8.78
N LYS A 104 -8.29 10.00 -10.09
CA LYS A 104 -9.39 9.36 -10.82
C LYS A 104 -9.70 7.95 -10.32
N GLU A 105 -8.68 7.16 -10.02
CA GLU A 105 -8.83 5.76 -9.62
C GLU A 105 -9.00 5.58 -8.09
N PHE A 106 -8.32 6.42 -7.32
CA PHE A 106 -8.14 6.29 -5.87
C PHE A 106 -8.51 7.56 -5.07
N GLY A 107 -9.22 8.52 -5.68
CA GLY A 107 -9.69 9.72 -4.98
C GLY A 107 -10.60 9.36 -3.80
N ASP A 108 -11.60 8.51 -4.03
CA ASP A 108 -12.29 7.82 -2.94
C ASP A 108 -11.50 6.58 -2.50
N PHE A 109 -10.74 6.73 -1.41
CA PHE A 109 -9.94 5.66 -0.84
C PHE A 109 -10.73 4.73 0.11
N SER A 110 -12.05 4.90 0.24
CA SER A 110 -12.86 4.18 1.22
C SER A 110 -12.88 2.67 1.00
N LYS A 111 -12.87 2.22 -0.26
CA LYS A 111 -12.83 0.79 -0.60
C LYS A 111 -11.52 0.14 -0.13
N GLN A 112 -10.40 0.73 -0.51
CA GLN A 112 -9.05 0.26 -0.16
C GLN A 112 -8.86 0.32 1.36
N LYS A 113 -9.36 1.38 2.01
CA LYS A 113 -9.38 1.49 3.47
C LYS A 113 -10.10 0.31 4.12
N LYS A 114 -11.31 -0.06 3.66
CA LYS A 114 -12.06 -1.22 4.18
C LYS A 114 -11.32 -2.54 3.98
N GLU A 115 -10.69 -2.72 2.82
CA GLU A 115 -9.90 -3.91 2.52
C GLU A 115 -8.67 -4.01 3.44
N LEU A 116 -7.96 -2.90 3.65
CA LEU A 116 -6.84 -2.79 4.59
C LEU A 116 -7.27 -3.01 6.04
N GLU A 117 -8.40 -2.45 6.47
CA GLU A 117 -8.97 -2.69 7.80
C GLU A 117 -9.23 -4.19 8.00
N LYS A 118 -9.85 -4.85 7.04
CA LYS A 118 -10.05 -6.31 7.09
C LYS A 118 -8.71 -7.02 7.23
N ALA A 119 -7.72 -6.70 6.40
CA ALA A 119 -6.39 -7.32 6.46
C ALA A 119 -5.72 -7.09 7.84
N PHE A 120 -5.83 -5.89 8.41
CA PHE A 120 -5.23 -5.59 9.71
C PHE A 120 -5.98 -6.20 10.89
N LYS A 121 -7.27 -6.51 10.76
CA LYS A 121 -7.97 -7.36 11.75
C LYS A 121 -7.36 -8.75 11.81
N TYR A 122 -7.08 -9.37 10.66
CA TYR A 122 -6.35 -10.64 10.60
C TYR A 122 -4.93 -10.51 11.16
N TYR A 123 -4.20 -9.45 10.80
CA TYR A 123 -2.89 -9.17 11.36
C TYR A 123 -2.93 -9.12 12.89
N LYS A 124 -3.91 -8.40 13.47
CA LYS A 124 -4.07 -8.27 14.91
C LYS A 124 -4.45 -9.59 15.58
N TYR A 125 -5.25 -10.42 14.92
CA TYR A 125 -5.59 -11.77 15.40
C TYR A 125 -4.33 -12.64 15.55
N TYR A 126 -3.49 -12.71 14.51
CA TYR A 126 -2.29 -13.55 14.52
C TYR A 126 -1.13 -12.95 15.32
N PHE A 127 -1.07 -11.63 15.42
CA PHE A 127 0.01 -10.90 16.10
C PHE A 127 -0.55 -9.91 17.14
N PRO A 128 -1.21 -10.40 18.21
CA PRO A 128 -1.93 -9.54 19.15
C PRO A 128 -1.02 -8.54 19.90
N SER A 129 0.25 -8.88 20.10
CA SER A 129 1.24 -7.99 20.73
C SER A 129 1.82 -6.93 19.79
N LYS A 130 1.57 -7.03 18.48
CA LYS A 130 2.06 -6.05 17.50
C LYS A 130 1.07 -4.89 17.35
N GLN A 131 1.64 -3.72 17.05
CA GLN A 131 0.87 -2.52 16.71
C GLN A 131 0.44 -2.60 15.24
N VAL A 132 -0.74 -2.06 14.94
CA VAL A 132 -1.20 -1.92 13.56
C VAL A 132 -0.34 -0.84 12.90
N PRO A 133 0.31 -1.12 11.76
CA PRO A 133 1.19 -0.16 11.12
C PRO A 133 0.40 0.98 10.47
N LYS A 134 1.04 2.15 10.36
CA LYS A 134 0.56 3.24 9.52
C LYS A 134 0.70 2.86 8.05
N VAL A 135 -0.22 3.36 7.22
CA VAL A 135 -0.20 3.14 5.77
C VAL A 135 0.13 4.45 5.08
N TYR A 136 1.16 4.44 4.24
CA TYR A 136 1.54 5.57 3.40
C TYR A 136 1.31 5.18 1.95
N THR A 137 0.52 5.96 1.21
CA THR A 137 0.40 5.80 -0.24
C THR A 137 1.39 6.73 -0.92
N TYR A 138 2.15 6.23 -1.89
CA TYR A 138 3.20 6.97 -2.56
C TYR A 138 3.31 6.54 -4.02
N PHE A 139 3.96 7.37 -4.84
CA PHE A 139 4.25 6.99 -6.22
C PHE A 139 5.54 6.15 -6.28
N SER A 140 5.44 4.90 -6.75
CA SER A 140 6.50 3.88 -6.59
C SER A 140 7.42 3.68 -7.79
N ASN A 141 7.02 4.10 -9.00
CA ASN A 141 7.60 3.56 -10.24
C ASN A 141 8.42 4.58 -11.05
N PHE A 142 9.59 5.00 -10.56
CA PHE A 142 10.45 5.94 -11.29
C PHE A 142 11.95 5.60 -11.31
N SER A 143 12.38 4.51 -10.68
CA SER A 143 13.81 4.20 -10.52
C SER A 143 14.36 3.16 -11.49
N GLN A 144 13.60 2.70 -12.49
CA GLN A 144 14.17 1.88 -13.57
C GLN A 144 13.79 2.45 -14.94
N SER A 145 14.78 3.07 -15.59
CA SER A 145 14.79 3.16 -17.05
C SER A 145 14.48 1.77 -17.60
N VAL A 146 13.45 1.67 -18.43
CA VAL A 146 13.29 0.49 -19.29
C VAL A 146 14.58 0.42 -20.13
N ILE A 147 15.48 -0.49 -19.78
CA ILE A 147 16.55 -0.91 -20.68
C ILE A 147 15.84 -1.77 -21.71
N THR A 148 15.59 -1.20 -22.88
CA THR A 148 15.19 -1.94 -24.09
C THR A 148 16.42 -2.34 -24.86
#